data_AF-A0AAW5EKH2-F1
#
_entry.id   AF-A0AAW5EKH2-F1
#
_cell.length_a   1.000
_cell.length_b   1.000
_cell.length_c   1.000
_cell.angle_alpha   90.00
_cell.angle_beta   90.00
_cell.angle_gamma   90.00
#
_symmetry.space_group_name_H-M   'P 1'
#
loop_
_entity.id
_entity.type
_entity.pdbx_description
1 polymer ?
#
loop_
_entity_poly.entity_id
_entity_poly.type
_entity_poly.pdbx_seq_one_letter_code
_entity_poly.pdbx_strand_id
1 'polypeptide(L)'
;FSDYRVVILDYSNLHNFLPKDFYDESLYENFSLPKQADAIRAAVLYLYGGIWLDADTIITSSKIKYFFENPSNFSIFSSHIGVLKAKKGSIICFNWFQECQKRILNYRKIKESNGDLRQFEAYYYLGNGPLNPNIETFKNN
;
A
#
# COMPACT_ATOMS: atom_id res chain seq x y z
N PHE A 1 -18.28 16.38 0.28
CA PHE A 1 -17.49 15.57 -0.67
C PHE A 1 -17.05 16.35 -1.91
N SER A 2 -17.47 17.61 -2.13
CA SER A 2 -17.18 18.40 -3.34
C SER A 2 -15.69 18.61 -3.64
N ASP A 3 -14.82 18.36 -2.67
CA ASP A 3 -13.40 18.71 -2.77
C ASP A 3 -12.50 17.49 -3.02
N TYR A 4 -13.07 16.28 -3.10
CA TYR A 4 -12.30 15.06 -3.39
C TYR A 4 -12.28 14.73 -4.88
N ARG A 5 -11.09 14.57 -5.44
CA ARG A 5 -10.89 14.00 -6.77
C ARG A 5 -10.79 12.49 -6.66
N VAL A 6 -11.71 11.77 -7.31
CA VAL A 6 -11.64 10.31 -7.44
C VAL A 6 -10.72 9.95 -8.60
N VAL A 7 -9.80 9.03 -8.37
CA VAL A 7 -8.91 8.46 -9.38
C VAL A 7 -9.01 6.94 -9.30
N ILE A 8 -9.34 6.29 -10.42
CA ILE A 8 -9.21 4.84 -10.57
C ILE A 8 -7.80 4.59 -11.04
N LEU A 9 -6.99 3.90 -10.23
CA LEU A 9 -5.60 3.60 -10.55
C LEU A 9 -5.52 2.24 -11.25
N ASP A 10 -4.95 2.22 -12.44
CA ASP A 10 -4.64 1.01 -13.20
C ASP A 10 -3.30 1.18 -13.94
N TYR A 11 -2.87 0.18 -14.71
CA TYR A 11 -1.59 0.28 -15.42
C TYR A 11 -1.53 1.36 -16.50
N SER A 12 -2.69 1.84 -17.02
CA SER A 12 -2.73 2.91 -18.02
C SER A 12 -2.32 4.28 -17.44
N ASN A 13 -2.52 4.48 -16.13
CA ASN A 13 -2.25 5.75 -15.46
C ASN A 13 -1.30 5.66 -14.25
N LEU A 14 -0.87 4.45 -13.85
CA LEU A 14 0.03 4.22 -12.73
C LEU A 14 1.27 5.11 -12.79
N HIS A 15 1.85 5.26 -13.98
CA HIS A 15 3.09 6.04 -14.16
C HIS A 15 2.93 7.55 -14.03
N ASN A 16 1.70 8.05 -13.93
CA ASN A 16 1.44 9.44 -13.55
C ASN A 16 1.60 9.66 -12.03
N PHE A 17 1.62 8.58 -11.24
CA PHE A 17 1.71 8.59 -9.78
C PHE A 17 2.99 7.94 -9.26
N LEU A 18 3.53 6.94 -9.96
CA LEU A 18 4.75 6.26 -9.57
C LEU A 18 5.72 6.13 -10.76
N PRO A 19 6.96 6.61 -10.64
CA PRO A 19 8.00 6.36 -11.64
C PRO A 19 8.13 4.87 -11.97
N LYS A 20 8.47 4.54 -13.22
CA LYS A 20 8.61 3.15 -13.69
C LYS A 20 9.64 2.35 -12.89
N ASP A 21 10.66 3.02 -12.38
CA ASP A 21 11.78 2.48 -11.62
C ASP A 21 11.57 2.56 -10.10
N PHE A 22 10.39 2.98 -9.62
CA PHE A 22 10.12 3.07 -8.18
C PHE A 22 10.16 1.70 -7.49
N TYR A 23 9.65 0.67 -8.17
CA TYR A 23 9.74 -0.73 -7.76
C TYR A 23 10.51 -1.52 -8.81
N ASP A 24 11.21 -2.57 -8.35
CA ASP A 24 11.82 -3.56 -9.23
C ASP A 24 10.74 -4.25 -10.09
N GLU A 25 11.10 -4.59 -11.33
CA GLU A 25 10.21 -5.23 -12.31
C GLU A 25 9.57 -6.52 -11.77
N SER A 26 10.25 -7.19 -10.83
CA SER A 26 9.73 -8.38 -10.16
C SER A 26 8.36 -8.16 -9.53
N LEU A 27 8.05 -6.94 -9.06
CA LEU A 27 6.72 -6.62 -8.55
C LEU A 27 5.63 -6.93 -9.59
N TYR A 28 5.85 -6.48 -10.82
CA TYR A 28 4.86 -6.53 -11.88
C TYR A 28 4.80 -7.90 -12.57
N GLU A 29 5.95 -8.56 -12.69
CA GLU A 29 6.06 -9.84 -13.40
C GLU A 29 5.72 -11.05 -12.53
N ASN A 30 5.95 -10.96 -11.22
CA ASN A 30 5.98 -12.15 -10.37
C ASN A 30 4.99 -12.14 -9.20
N PHE A 31 4.49 -10.97 -8.80
CA PHE A 31 3.50 -10.88 -7.74
C PHE A 31 2.09 -10.76 -8.30
N SER A 32 1.13 -11.42 -7.65
CA SER A 32 -0.30 -11.30 -7.97
C SER A 32 -0.79 -9.84 -7.83
N LEU A 33 -1.80 -9.44 -8.61
CA LEU A 33 -2.40 -8.10 -8.58
C LEU A 33 -2.69 -7.56 -7.16
N PRO A 34 -3.26 -8.33 -6.21
CA PRO A 34 -3.49 -7.83 -4.85
C PRO A 34 -2.20 -7.43 -4.12
N LYS A 35 -1.13 -8.21 -4.27
CA LYS A 35 0.18 -7.92 -3.69
C LYS A 35 0.84 -6.71 -4.36
N GLN A 36 0.62 -6.53 -5.66
CA GLN A 36 1.05 -5.32 -6.37
C GLN A 36 0.34 -4.08 -5.82
N ALA A 37 -0.98 -4.15 -5.64
CA ALA A 37 -1.77 -3.08 -5.04
C ALA A 37 -1.30 -2.74 -3.63
N ASP A 38 -0.86 -3.74 -2.84
CA ASP A 38 -0.29 -3.50 -1.51
C ASP A 38 0.95 -2.60 -1.51
N ALA A 39 1.93 -2.91 -2.37
CA ALA A 39 3.12 -2.08 -2.52
C ALA A 39 2.77 -0.70 -3.10
N ILE A 40 2.02 -0.67 -4.21
CA ILE A 40 1.64 0.57 -4.91
C ILE A 40 0.90 1.53 -3.97
N ARG A 41 -0.07 1.04 -3.20
CA ARG A 41 -0.86 1.83 -2.25
C ARG A 41 0.02 2.52 -1.22
N ALA A 42 1.00 1.80 -0.65
CA ALA A 42 1.92 2.36 0.34
C ALA A 42 2.69 3.56 -0.24
N ALA A 43 3.23 3.41 -1.45
CA ALA A 43 4.00 4.45 -2.13
C ALA A 43 3.13 5.65 -2.55
N VAL A 44 1.96 5.41 -3.16
CA VAL A 44 1.03 6.47 -3.57
C VAL A 44 0.58 7.29 -2.36
N LEU A 45 0.18 6.63 -1.27
CA LEU A 45 -0.25 7.33 -0.05
C LEU A 45 0.90 8.11 0.60
N TYR A 46 2.15 7.64 0.51
CA TYR A 46 3.29 8.43 0.97
C TYR A 46 3.49 9.70 0.15
N LEU A 47 3.48 9.58 -1.19
CA LEU A 47 3.81 10.68 -2.10
C LEU A 47 2.72 11.76 -2.17
N TYR A 48 1.45 11.35 -2.09
CA TYR A 48 0.30 12.23 -2.32
C TYR A 48 -0.61 12.39 -1.10
N GLY A 49 -0.54 11.48 -0.13
CA GLY A 49 -1.55 11.38 0.93
C GLY A 49 -2.91 10.99 0.36
N GLY A 50 -3.97 11.36 1.09
CA GLY A 50 -5.34 11.13 0.68
C GLY A 50 -5.92 9.84 1.23
N ILE A 51 -6.86 9.27 0.48
CA ILE A 51 -7.62 8.08 0.86
C ILE A 51 -7.43 7.04 -0.24
N TRP A 52 -7.12 5.81 0.16
CA TRP A 52 -7.19 4.64 -0.71
C TRP A 52 -8.43 3.82 -0.37
N LEU A 53 -9.13 3.38 -1.42
CA LEU A 53 -10.20 2.40 -1.35
C LEU A 53 -9.90 1.32 -2.38
N ASP A 54 -10.04 0.05 -2.02
CA ASP A 54 -10.04 -1.01 -3.03
C ASP A 54 -11.25 -0.82 -3.96
N ALA A 55 -11.10 -1.16 -5.24
CA ALA A 55 -12.08 -0.82 -6.28
C ALA A 55 -13.46 -1.47 -6.08
N ASP A 56 -13.51 -2.55 -5.29
CA ASP A 56 -14.71 -3.30 -4.91
C ASP A 56 -15.28 -2.86 -3.54
N THR A 57 -14.76 -1.79 -2.94
CA THR A 57 -15.26 -1.28 -1.66
C THR A 57 -16.58 -0.52 -1.82
N ILE A 58 -17.62 -0.98 -1.15
CA ILE A 58 -18.93 -0.30 -1.08
C ILE A 58 -19.07 0.44 0.26
N ILE A 59 -19.27 1.75 0.19
CA ILE A 59 -19.56 2.58 1.37
C ILE A 59 -21.07 2.55 1.63
N THR A 60 -21.46 1.97 2.78
CA THR A 60 -22.88 1.78 3.14
C THR A 60 -23.42 2.82 4.13
N SER A 61 -22.57 3.73 4.63
CA SER A 61 -22.96 4.73 5.63
C SER A 61 -22.26 6.07 5.45
N SER A 62 -23.00 7.15 5.64
CA SER A 62 -22.46 8.52 5.66
C SER A 62 -21.49 8.77 6.81
N LYS A 63 -21.43 7.86 7.81
CA LYS A 63 -20.43 7.90 8.90
C LYS A 63 -18.99 7.76 8.40
N ILE A 64 -18.75 7.30 7.18
CA ILE A 64 -17.41 7.24 6.57
C ILE A 64 -16.70 8.61 6.59
N LYS A 65 -17.46 9.72 6.59
CA LYS A 65 -16.91 11.07 6.65
C LYS A 65 -15.97 11.27 7.85
N TYR A 66 -16.28 10.65 8.99
CA TYR A 66 -15.45 10.74 10.19
C TYR A 66 -14.08 10.11 10.01
N PHE A 67 -13.96 9.09 9.16
CA PHE A 67 -12.67 8.50 8.80
C PHE A 67 -11.90 9.40 7.83
N PHE A 68 -12.58 9.95 6.81
CA PHE A 68 -11.95 10.85 5.82
C PHE A 68 -11.45 12.15 6.45
N GLU A 69 -12.19 12.70 7.41
CA GLU A 69 -11.89 13.95 8.10
C GLU A 69 -10.99 13.77 9.34
N ASN A 70 -10.64 12.54 9.69
CA ASN A 70 -9.83 12.25 10.88
C ASN A 70 -8.45 12.96 10.80
N PRO A 71 -7.98 13.67 11.83
CA PRO A 71 -6.74 14.46 11.76
C PRO A 71 -5.45 13.63 11.80
N SER A 72 -5.52 12.32 12.09
CA SER A 72 -4.38 11.42 12.21
C SER A 72 -3.51 11.37 10.94
N ASN A 73 -2.22 11.14 11.14
CA ASN A 73 -1.23 10.98 10.05
C ASN A 73 -1.49 9.74 9.20
N PHE A 74 -2.02 8.69 9.81
CA PHE A 74 -2.43 7.45 9.15
C PHE A 74 -3.69 6.92 9.84
N SER A 75 -4.58 6.29 9.09
CA SER A 75 -5.79 5.64 9.61
C SER A 75 -6.13 4.42 8.77
N ILE A 76 -6.56 3.36 9.43
CA ILE A 76 -6.96 2.08 8.84
C ILE A 76 -8.22 1.59 9.54
N PHE A 77 -9.14 0.98 8.80
CA PHE A 77 -10.32 0.33 9.39
C PHE A 77 -9.98 -1.10 9.81
N SER A 78 -10.07 -1.40 11.11
CA SER A 78 -9.98 -2.79 11.65
C SER A 78 -8.79 -3.62 11.12
N SER A 79 -7.65 -2.96 10.85
CA SER A 79 -6.47 -3.58 10.23
C SER A 79 -6.71 -4.20 8.84
N HIS A 80 -7.82 -3.85 8.18
CA HIS A 80 -8.12 -4.25 6.81
C HIS A 80 -7.59 -3.20 5.83
N ILE A 81 -6.71 -3.63 4.92
CA ILE A 81 -5.96 -2.78 4.01
C ILE A 81 -6.82 -2.14 2.91
N GLY A 82 -8.07 -2.58 2.73
CA GLY A 82 -8.95 -2.06 1.68
C GLY A 82 -9.46 -0.63 1.87
N VAL A 83 -9.31 -0.02 3.05
CA VAL A 83 -9.64 1.40 3.29
C VAL A 83 -8.58 2.04 4.17
N LEU A 84 -7.78 2.94 3.58
CA LEU A 84 -6.70 3.64 4.26
C LEU A 84 -6.79 5.14 4.04
N LYS A 85 -6.31 5.89 5.03
CA LYS A 85 -6.05 7.33 4.89
C LYS A 85 -4.63 7.60 5.37
N ALA A 86 -3.91 8.46 4.65
CA ALA A 86 -2.62 8.96 5.09
C ALA A 86 -2.44 10.43 4.73
N LYS A 87 -1.65 11.15 5.54
CA LYS A 87 -1.08 12.42 5.11
C LYS A 87 0.13 12.16 4.21
N LYS A 88 0.36 13.06 3.26
CA LYS A 88 1.59 13.09 2.47
C LYS A 88 2.80 13.09 3.43
N GLY A 89 3.78 12.25 3.15
CA GLY A 89 4.96 12.09 4.00
C GLY A 89 4.73 11.23 5.25
N SER A 90 3.61 10.50 5.37
CA SER A 90 3.36 9.60 6.50
C SER A 90 4.52 8.61 6.70
N ILE A 91 5.09 8.59 7.91
CA ILE A 91 6.18 7.67 8.28
C ILE A 91 5.75 6.21 8.18
N ILE A 92 4.47 5.92 8.45
CA ILE A 92 3.92 4.57 8.29
C ILE A 92 3.95 4.16 6.82
N CYS A 93 3.49 5.02 5.91
CA CYS A 93 3.56 4.74 4.48
C CYS A 93 5.00 4.64 3.98
N PHE A 94 5.91 5.48 4.50
CA PHE A 94 7.33 5.46 4.17
C PHE A 94 7.98 4.12 4.50
N ASN A 95 7.93 3.73 5.76
CA ASN A 95 8.50 2.47 6.24
C ASN A 95 7.87 1.27 5.51
N TRP A 96 6.57 1.32 5.23
CA TRP A 96 5.87 0.26 4.50
C TRP A 96 6.41 0.12 3.07
N PHE A 97 6.45 1.19 2.27
CA PHE A 97 6.90 1.04 0.88
C PHE A 97 8.38 0.65 0.80
N GLN A 98 9.22 1.14 1.73
CA GLN A 98 10.65 0.77 1.78
C GLN A 98 10.83 -0.72 2.10
N GLU A 99 10.04 -1.25 3.03
CA GLU A 99 10.06 -2.67 3.35
C GLU A 99 9.56 -3.51 2.16
N CYS A 100 8.55 -3.03 1.41
CA CYS A 100 8.15 -3.65 0.16
C CYS A 100 9.31 -3.68 -0.86
N GLN A 101 10.03 -2.58 -1.07
CA GLN A 101 11.19 -2.55 -1.97
C GLN A 101 12.24 -3.61 -1.58
N LYS A 102 12.59 -3.70 -0.29
CA LYS A 102 13.53 -4.73 0.20
C LYS A 102 13.03 -6.15 -0.06
N ARG A 103 11.75 -6.40 0.22
CA ARG A 103 11.10 -7.71 0.04
C ARG A 103 11.05 -8.14 -1.42
N ILE A 104 10.73 -7.22 -2.33
CA ILE A 104 10.71 -7.47 -3.79
C ILE A 104 12.12 -7.78 -4.29
N LEU A 105 13.14 -7.02 -3.88
CA LEU A 105 14.54 -7.29 -4.25
C LEU A 105 15.03 -8.63 -3.69
N ASN A 106 14.62 -8.98 -2.46
CA ASN A 106 14.93 -10.29 -1.88
C ASN A 106 14.27 -11.43 -2.66
N TYR A 107 13.02 -11.25 -3.11
CA TYR A 107 12.35 -12.21 -3.99
C TYR A 107 13.16 -12.45 -5.26
N ARG A 108 13.55 -11.37 -5.96
CA ARG A 108 14.34 -11.47 -7.20
C ARG A 108 15.61 -12.28 -6.97
N LYS A 109 16.37 -11.92 -5.93
CA LYS A 109 17.62 -12.61 -5.57
C LYS A 109 17.42 -14.11 -5.32
N ILE A 110 16.40 -14.49 -4.55
CA ILE A 110 16.14 -15.91 -4.26
C ILE A 110 15.70 -16.65 -5.52
N LYS A 111 14.85 -16.03 -6.35
CA LYS A 111 14.42 -16.59 -7.63
C LYS A 111 15.60 -16.83 -8.58
N GLU A 112 16.48 -15.85 -8.75
CA GLU A 112 17.70 -15.96 -9.58
C GLU A 112 18.64 -17.07 -9.11
N SER A 113 18.68 -17.34 -7.79
CA SER A 113 19.45 -18.45 -7.21
C SER A 113 18.72 -19.80 -7.24
N ASN A 114 17.55 -19.91 -7.87
CA ASN A 114 16.68 -21.10 -7.84
C ASN A 114 16.34 -21.58 -6.41
N GLY A 115 16.15 -20.64 -5.48
CA GLY A 115 15.83 -20.93 -4.08
C GLY A 115 14.33 -21.15 -3.82
N ASP A 116 13.99 -21.46 -2.57
CA ASP A 116 12.60 -21.68 -2.14
C ASP A 116 11.79 -20.38 -2.09
N LEU A 117 10.71 -20.32 -2.87
CA LEU A 117 9.84 -19.16 -2.98
C LEU A 117 8.59 -19.22 -2.11
N ARG A 118 8.35 -20.31 -1.36
CA ARG A 118 7.09 -20.50 -0.60
C ARG A 118 6.79 -19.37 0.39
N GLN A 119 7.82 -18.77 0.99
CA GLN A 119 7.63 -17.67 1.94
C GLN A 119 7.08 -16.38 1.30
N PHE A 120 7.28 -16.18 0.00
CA PHE A 120 6.86 -14.98 -0.72
C PHE A 120 5.41 -15.08 -1.22
N GLU A 121 4.85 -16.29 -1.23
CA GLU A 121 3.46 -16.55 -1.64
C GLU A 121 2.42 -16.08 -0.62
N ALA A 122 2.84 -15.87 0.63
CA ALA A 122 1.98 -15.41 1.71
C ALA A 122 1.20 -14.14 1.29
N TYR A 123 -0.13 -14.15 1.45
CA TYR A 123 -0.99 -13.05 0.98
C TYR A 123 -0.61 -11.70 1.61
N TYR A 124 -0.14 -11.70 2.86
CA TYR A 124 0.26 -10.51 3.59
C TYR A 124 1.69 -10.02 3.29
N TYR A 125 2.41 -10.67 2.38
CA TYR A 125 3.87 -10.47 2.20
C TYR A 125 4.24 -9.01 1.91
N LEU A 126 3.48 -8.32 1.05
CA LEU A 126 3.64 -6.89 0.76
C LEU A 126 2.60 -6.00 1.45
N GLY A 127 1.56 -6.58 2.04
CA GLY A 127 0.48 -5.88 2.73
C GLY A 127 0.69 -5.78 4.24
N ASN A 128 -0.06 -6.59 5.01
CA ASN A 128 -0.02 -6.55 6.48
C ASN A 128 1.33 -6.95 7.09
N GLY A 129 2.16 -7.72 6.38
CA GLY A 129 3.47 -8.14 6.82
C GLY A 129 4.42 -6.97 7.15
N PRO A 130 4.63 -6.01 6.23
CA PRO A 130 5.36 -4.77 6.52
C PRO A 130 4.54 -3.74 7.32
N LEU A 131 3.21 -3.72 7.17
CA LEU A 131 2.36 -2.67 7.76
C LEU A 131 2.13 -2.84 9.27
N ASN A 132 1.79 -4.04 9.74
CA ASN A 132 1.35 -4.24 11.12
C ASN A 132 2.45 -3.91 12.16
N PRO A 133 3.70 -4.39 12.02
CA PRO A 133 4.76 -4.05 12.97
C PRO A 133 5.05 -2.54 13.03
N ASN A 134 4.91 -1.88 11.88
CA ASN A 134 5.09 -0.45 11.74
C ASN A 134 3.97 0.34 12.43
N ILE A 135 2.70 -0.04 12.25
CA ILE A 135 1.58 0.58 13.00
C ILE A 135 1.77 0.43 14.50
N GLU A 136 2.11 -0.77 14.99
CA GLU A 136 2.30 -1.00 16.43
C GLU A 136 3.43 -0.15 17.01
N THR A 137 4.49 0.11 16.23
CA THR A 137 5.60 0.99 16.63
C THR A 137 5.15 2.44 16.85
N PHE A 138 4.16 2.93 16.10
CA PHE A 138 3.70 4.33 16.15
C PHE A 138 2.34 4.51 16.84
N LYS A 139 1.77 3.46 17.44
CA LYS A 139 0.43 3.49 18.05
C LYS A 139 0.36 4.34 19.32
N ASN A 140 1.51 4.56 19.99
CA ASN A 140 1.63 5.26 21.27
C ASN A 140 2.49 6.54 21.21
N ASN A 141 2.83 7.01 20.01
CA ASN A 141 3.57 8.26 19.77
C ASN A 141 2.63 9.32 19.20
#